data_AF-A0A7S3FK52-F1
#
_entry.id   AF-A0A7S3FK52-F1
#
_cell.length_a   1.000
_cell.length_b   1.000
_cell.length_c   1.000
_cell.angle_alpha   90.00
_cell.angle_beta   90.00
_cell.angle_gamma   90.00
#
_symmetry.space_group_name_H-M   'P 1'
#
loop_
_entity.id
_entity.type
_entity.pdbx_description
1 polymer ?
#
loop_
_entity_poly.entity_id
_entity_poly.type
_entity_poly.pdbx_seq_one_letter_code
_entity_poly.pdbx_strand_id
1 'polypeptide(L)'
;TERKKAEVELESIAKELRQFIETANAPIFGIDVDGNVNEWNGKAVAIVGFTKEETMGRHLVQNFISPDYRESVQQVLDDALLGKEAANFEFPLFTKSGERLEVLLNATTRRNVDGEIYGVIGVGQDITERKKAEVELKSVALEL
;
A
#
# COMPACT_ATOMS: atom_id res chain seq x y z
N THR A 1 16.71 22.11 29.58
CA THR A 1 15.57 21.53 30.34
C THR A 1 15.30 20.14 29.79
N GLU A 2 14.87 19.20 30.63
CA GLU A 2 14.60 17.82 30.20
C GLU A 2 13.53 17.73 29.11
N ARG A 3 12.51 18.58 29.17
CA ARG A 3 11.48 18.71 28.12
C ARG A 3 12.07 18.90 26.72
N LYS A 4 13.08 19.77 26.58
CA LYS A 4 13.71 20.05 25.28
C LYS A 4 14.52 18.85 24.76
N LYS A 5 15.06 18.01 25.65
CA LYS A 5 15.73 16.76 25.26
C LYS A 5 14.71 15.73 24.74
N ALA A 6 13.60 15.55 25.45
CA ALA A 6 12.54 14.62 25.06
C ALA A 6 11.89 15.00 23.70
N GLU A 7 11.63 16.29 23.48
CA GLU A 7 11.09 16.78 22.19
C GLU A 7 12.04 16.46 21.02
N VAL A 8 13.34 16.68 21.20
CA VAL A 8 14.36 16.38 20.17
C VAL A 8 14.47 14.88 19.88
N GLU A 9 14.39 14.05 20.92
CA GLU A 9 14.46 12.59 20.77
C GLU A 9 13.23 12.04 20.03
N LEU A 10 12.03 12.51 20.37
CA LEU A 10 10.80 12.18 19.65
C LEU A 10 10.86 12.59 18.18
N GLU A 11 11.37 13.80 17.90
CA GLU A 11 11.53 14.27 16.52
C GLU A 11 12.52 13.41 15.73
N SER A 12 13.61 12.98 16.38
CA SER A 12 14.60 12.07 15.78
C SER A 12 14.00 10.71 15.43
N ILE A 13 13.26 10.09 16.37
CA ILE A 13 12.60 8.80 16.15
C ILE A 13 11.58 8.91 15.01
N ALA A 14 10.76 9.96 15.01
CA ALA A 14 9.77 10.17 13.95
C ALA A 14 10.43 10.36 12.57
N LYS A 15 11.59 11.02 12.52
CA LYS A 15 12.37 11.18 11.28
C LYS A 15 12.93 9.83 10.79
N GLU A 16 13.47 9.02 11.69
CA GLU A 16 14.02 7.70 11.36
C GLU A 16 12.93 6.77 10.83
N LEU A 17 11.76 6.71 11.47
CA LEU A 17 10.62 5.91 11.02
C LEU A 17 10.11 6.35 9.64
N ARG A 18 10.01 7.66 9.40
CA ARG A 18 9.66 8.19 8.07
C ARG A 18 10.67 7.77 7.01
N GLN A 19 11.96 7.80 7.34
CA GLN A 19 13.00 7.36 6.43
C GLN A 19 12.88 5.86 6.12
N PHE A 20 12.60 5.01 7.10
CA PHE A 20 12.40 3.58 6.87
C PHE A 20 11.23 3.28 5.92
N ILE A 21 10.10 3.96 6.12
CA ILE A 21 8.94 3.83 5.20
C ILE A 21 9.36 4.29 3.80
N GLU A 22 10.03 5.43 3.70
CA GLU A 22 10.41 6.03 2.42
C GLU A 22 11.35 5.16 1.60
N THR A 23 12.32 4.51 2.25
CA THR A 23 13.35 3.69 1.60
C THR A 23 13.03 2.20 1.61
N ALA A 24 11.84 1.80 2.05
CA ALA A 24 11.45 0.39 2.06
C ALA A 24 11.43 -0.19 0.65
N ASN A 25 11.88 -1.43 0.49
CA ASN A 25 11.86 -2.15 -0.80
C ASN A 25 10.47 -2.67 -1.18
N ALA A 26 9.47 -2.46 -0.33
CA ALA A 26 8.07 -2.76 -0.59
C ALA A 26 7.32 -1.46 -0.90
N PRO A 27 6.41 -1.44 -1.90
CA PRO A 27 5.48 -0.34 -2.06
C PRO A 27 4.58 -0.24 -0.83
N ILE A 28 4.56 0.94 -0.21
CA ILE A 28 3.75 1.25 0.98
C ILE A 28 2.86 2.43 0.65
N PHE A 29 1.58 2.30 0.97
CA PHE A 29 0.63 3.39 0.91
C PHE A 29 -0.21 3.45 2.20
N GLY A 30 -0.88 4.57 2.40
CA GLY A 30 -1.84 4.75 3.48
C GLY A 30 -3.03 5.56 3.01
N ILE A 31 -4.18 5.26 3.58
CA ILE A 31 -5.41 6.03 3.41
C ILE A 31 -5.93 6.52 4.75
N ASP A 32 -6.67 7.62 4.74
CA ASP A 32 -7.53 8.03 5.86
C ASP A 32 -8.87 7.29 5.85
N VAL A 33 -9.76 7.64 6.78
CA VAL A 33 -11.11 7.05 6.91
C VAL A 33 -12.02 7.36 5.71
N ASP A 34 -11.69 8.39 4.93
CA ASP A 34 -12.43 8.78 3.73
C ASP A 34 -11.84 8.14 2.46
N GLY A 35 -10.85 7.27 2.61
CA GLY A 35 -10.19 6.58 1.49
C GLY A 35 -9.18 7.44 0.74
N ASN A 36 -8.82 8.63 1.24
CA ASN A 36 -7.86 9.51 0.61
C ASN A 36 -6.43 9.14 0.99
N VAL A 37 -5.53 9.15 0.01
CA VAL A 37 -4.13 8.78 0.22
C VAL A 37 -3.45 9.79 1.15
N ASN A 38 -2.87 9.29 2.24
CA ASN A 38 -2.09 10.07 3.20
C ASN A 38 -0.66 9.56 3.41
N GLU A 39 -0.30 8.43 2.78
CA GLU A 39 1.07 7.93 2.71
C GLU A 39 1.30 7.31 1.34
N TRP A 40 2.48 7.56 0.77
CA TRP A 40 2.90 7.01 -0.51
C TRP A 40 4.43 7.01 -0.57
N ASN A 41 5.06 5.84 -0.41
CA ASN A 41 6.52 5.79 -0.29
C ASN A 41 7.25 5.80 -1.64
N GLY A 42 8.58 5.96 -1.61
CA GLY A 42 9.41 6.01 -2.81
C GLY A 42 9.27 4.77 -3.69
N LYS A 43 9.08 3.58 -3.10
CA LYS A 43 8.90 2.34 -3.85
C LYS A 43 7.54 2.27 -4.57
N ALA A 44 6.47 2.79 -3.96
CA ALA A 44 5.17 2.91 -4.61
C ALA A 44 5.23 3.87 -5.80
N VAL A 45 5.95 4.99 -5.69
CA VAL A 45 6.22 5.89 -6.83
C VAL A 45 6.95 5.14 -7.94
N ALA A 46 8.01 4.41 -7.61
CA ALA A 46 8.84 3.72 -8.60
C ALA A 46 8.09 2.60 -9.35
N ILE A 47 7.20 1.87 -8.67
CA ILE A 47 6.44 0.76 -9.27
C ILE A 47 5.20 1.26 -10.01
N VAL A 48 4.38 2.09 -9.37
CA VAL A 48 3.08 2.49 -9.92
C VAL A 48 3.22 3.66 -10.90
N GLY A 49 4.24 4.51 -10.73
CA GLY A 49 4.55 5.63 -11.63
C GLY A 49 3.81 6.93 -11.33
N PHE A 50 2.95 6.98 -10.30
CA PHE A 50 2.37 8.23 -9.81
C PHE A 50 3.26 8.85 -8.72
N THR A 51 3.51 10.16 -8.83
CA THR A 51 4.27 10.88 -7.81
C THR A 51 3.43 11.13 -6.57
N LYS A 52 4.05 11.50 -5.44
CA LYS A 52 3.33 11.83 -4.21
C LYS A 52 2.37 13.01 -4.43
N GLU A 53 2.79 14.02 -5.18
CA GLU A 53 1.98 15.19 -5.49
C GLU A 53 0.73 14.83 -6.30
N GLU A 54 0.78 13.75 -7.07
CA GLU A 54 -0.35 13.23 -7.85
C GLU A 54 -1.27 12.33 -7.02
N THR A 55 -0.77 11.71 -5.94
CA THR A 55 -1.54 10.72 -5.16
C THR A 55 -2.13 11.30 -3.88
N MET A 56 -1.37 12.12 -3.16
CA MET A 56 -1.72 12.62 -1.83
C MET A 56 -3.04 13.40 -1.85
N GLY A 57 -3.92 13.09 -0.88
CA GLY A 57 -5.24 13.70 -0.73
C GLY A 57 -6.29 13.23 -1.75
N ARG A 58 -5.95 12.31 -2.65
CA ARG A 58 -6.91 11.75 -3.62
C ARG A 58 -7.44 10.40 -3.16
N HIS A 59 -8.70 10.12 -3.47
CA HIS A 59 -9.32 8.83 -3.14
C HIS A 59 -8.62 7.69 -3.89
N LEU A 60 -8.07 6.72 -3.15
CA LEU A 60 -7.21 5.66 -3.68
C LEU A 60 -7.92 4.84 -4.76
N VAL A 61 -9.06 4.23 -4.41
CA VAL A 61 -9.80 3.32 -5.29
C VAL A 61 -10.32 4.00 -6.55
N GLN A 62 -10.87 5.20 -6.42
CA GLN A 62 -11.46 5.91 -7.57
C GLN A 62 -10.41 6.34 -8.60
N ASN A 63 -9.21 6.70 -8.16
CA ASN A 63 -8.20 7.32 -9.03
C ASN A 63 -7.13 6.33 -9.53
N PHE A 64 -6.80 5.29 -8.76
CA PHE A 64 -5.62 4.46 -9.04
C PHE A 64 -5.94 2.96 -9.20
N ILE A 65 -7.18 2.55 -8.95
CA ILE A 65 -7.63 1.17 -9.14
C ILE A 65 -8.52 1.07 -10.38
N SER A 66 -8.22 0.08 -11.21
CA SER A 66 -8.98 -0.20 -12.42
C SER A 66 -10.45 -0.52 -12.10
N PRO A 67 -11.42 -0.07 -12.93
CA PRO A 67 -12.85 -0.21 -12.66
C PRO A 67 -13.28 -1.61 -12.22
N ASP A 68 -12.77 -2.65 -12.89
CA ASP A 68 -13.10 -4.06 -12.63
C ASP A 68 -12.70 -4.56 -11.23
N TYR A 69 -11.77 -3.88 -10.57
CA TYR A 69 -11.24 -4.26 -9.25
C TYR A 69 -11.59 -3.25 -8.16
N ARG A 70 -12.32 -2.17 -8.49
CA ARG A 70 -12.67 -1.15 -7.50
C ARG A 70 -13.49 -1.72 -6.35
N GLU A 71 -14.48 -2.54 -6.66
CA GLU A 71 -15.37 -3.13 -5.65
C GLU A 71 -14.61 -4.02 -4.68
N SER A 72 -13.78 -4.94 -5.18
CA SER A 72 -13.02 -5.86 -4.34
C SER A 72 -11.96 -5.15 -3.49
N VAL A 73 -11.24 -4.19 -4.05
CA VAL A 73 -10.26 -3.39 -3.31
C VAL A 73 -10.96 -2.50 -2.28
N GLN A 74 -12.09 -1.87 -2.64
CA GLN A 74 -12.88 -1.05 -1.71
C GLN A 74 -13.33 -1.88 -0.51
N GLN A 75 -13.88 -3.08 -0.77
CA GLN A 75 -14.32 -3.98 0.30
C GLN A 75 -13.18 -4.34 1.27
N VAL A 76 -11.98 -4.63 0.75
CA VAL A 76 -10.81 -4.92 1.59
C VAL A 76 -10.43 -3.72 2.47
N LEU A 77 -10.45 -2.51 1.91
CA LEU A 77 -10.12 -1.30 2.65
C LEU A 77 -11.20 -0.95 3.68
N ASP A 78 -12.47 -1.11 3.33
CA ASP A 78 -13.61 -0.88 4.23
C ASP A 78 -13.58 -1.88 5.40
N ASP A 79 -13.31 -3.16 5.15
CA ASP A 79 -13.13 -4.16 6.20
C ASP A 79 -11.96 -3.80 7.11
N ALA A 80 -10.83 -3.34 6.56
CA ALA A 80 -9.70 -2.87 7.35
C ALA A 80 -10.03 -1.61 8.17
N LEU A 81 -10.89 -0.71 7.66
CA LEU A 81 -11.43 0.42 8.43
C LEU A 81 -12.40 0.01 9.55
N LEU A 82 -12.88 -1.24 9.54
CA LEU A 82 -13.65 -1.85 10.63
C LEU A 82 -12.78 -2.72 11.56
N GLY A 83 -11.46 -2.77 11.35
CA GLY A 83 -10.54 -3.61 12.11
C GLY A 83 -10.43 -5.05 11.62
N LYS A 84 -11.03 -5.39 10.47
CA LYS A 84 -10.89 -6.69 9.81
C LYS A 84 -9.78 -6.60 8.77
N GLU A 85 -8.58 -6.90 9.20
CA GLU A 85 -7.39 -6.81 8.35
C GLU A 85 -7.37 -7.87 7.26
N ALA A 86 -6.74 -7.55 6.13
CA ALA A 86 -6.55 -8.49 5.03
C ALA A 86 -5.08 -8.85 4.89
N ALA A 87 -4.81 -10.13 4.69
CA ALA A 87 -3.48 -10.65 4.38
C ALA A 87 -3.50 -11.37 3.04
N ASN A 88 -2.43 -11.22 2.26
CA ASN A 88 -2.22 -11.90 0.99
C ASN A 88 -3.34 -11.66 -0.04
N PHE A 89 -3.92 -10.47 -0.07
CA PHE A 89 -4.91 -10.11 -1.08
C PHE A 89 -4.21 -9.85 -2.42
N GLU A 90 -4.43 -10.74 -3.39
CA GLU A 90 -3.87 -10.62 -4.73
C GLU A 90 -4.83 -9.89 -5.66
N PHE A 91 -4.33 -8.88 -6.36
CA PHE A 91 -5.09 -8.22 -7.42
C PHE A 91 -4.15 -7.61 -8.48
N PRO A 92 -4.62 -7.48 -9.73
CA PRO A 92 -3.86 -6.76 -10.73
C PRO A 92 -4.01 -5.26 -10.54
N LEU A 93 -2.89 -4.56 -10.59
CA LEU A 93 -2.78 -3.12 -10.55
C LEU A 93 -2.23 -2.62 -11.88
N PHE A 94 -2.71 -1.47 -12.33
CA PHE A 94 -2.23 -0.86 -13.57
C PHE A 94 -1.42 0.38 -13.24
N THR A 95 -0.20 0.43 -13.76
CA THR A 95 0.67 1.59 -13.59
C THR A 95 0.15 2.78 -14.39
N LYS A 96 0.73 3.95 -14.15
CA LYS A 96 0.45 5.16 -14.93
C LYS A 96 0.71 4.99 -16.43
N SER A 97 1.65 4.13 -16.81
CA SER A 97 1.93 3.81 -18.23
C SER A 97 0.99 2.75 -18.82
N GLY A 98 0.08 2.21 -18.03
CA GLY A 98 -0.86 1.15 -18.43
C GLY A 98 -0.29 -0.27 -18.34
N GLU A 99 0.90 -0.43 -17.76
CA GLU A 99 1.47 -1.77 -17.52
C GLU A 99 0.70 -2.47 -16.40
N ARG A 100 0.46 -3.77 -16.59
CA ARG A 100 -0.21 -4.62 -15.58
C ARG A 100 0.84 -5.21 -14.64
N LEU A 101 0.60 -5.04 -13.34
CA LEU A 101 1.36 -5.64 -12.25
C LEU A 101 0.45 -6.57 -11.45
N GLU A 102 0.98 -7.71 -11.02
CA GLU A 102 0.32 -8.57 -10.04
C GLU A 102 0.81 -8.17 -8.66
N VAL A 103 -0.09 -7.71 -7.80
CA VAL A 103 0.25 -7.20 -6.46
C VAL A 103 -0.32 -8.13 -5.40
N LEU A 104 0.53 -8.53 -4.44
CA LEU A 104 0.13 -9.15 -3.19
C LEU A 104 0.07 -8.07 -2.10
N LEU A 105 -1.10 -7.83 -1.53
CA LEU A 105 -1.35 -6.75 -0.58
C LEU A 105 -1.70 -7.28 0.81
N ASN A 106 -1.09 -6.67 1.82
CA ASN A 106 -1.59 -6.69 3.20
C ASN A 106 -2.20 -5.33 3.52
N ALA A 107 -3.38 -5.32 4.12
CA ALA A 107 -4.09 -4.11 4.57
C ALA A 107 -4.30 -4.18 6.08
N THR A 108 -3.67 -3.25 6.80
CA THR A 108 -3.62 -3.23 8.27
C THR A 108 -4.25 -1.95 8.80
N THR A 109 -5.05 -2.06 9.86
CA THR A 109 -5.78 -0.94 10.46
C THR A 109 -4.82 -0.01 11.20
N ARG A 110 -4.96 1.31 11.01
CA ARG A 110 -4.23 2.32 11.79
C ARG A 110 -5.09 2.80 12.95
N ARG A 111 -4.53 2.75 14.16
CA ARG A 111 -5.20 3.20 15.40
C ARG A 111 -4.42 4.31 16.08
N ASN A 112 -5.12 5.30 16.61
CA ASN A 112 -4.53 6.34 17.44
C ASN A 112 -4.26 5.82 18.87
N VAL A 113 -3.76 6.69 19.75
CA VAL A 113 -3.44 6.32 21.14
C VAL A 113 -4.68 5.90 21.96
N ASP A 114 -5.86 6.36 21.56
CA ASP A 114 -7.14 6.03 22.18
C ASP A 114 -7.77 4.76 21.59
N GLY A 115 -7.11 4.13 20.61
CA GLY A 115 -7.57 2.90 19.94
C GLY A 115 -8.53 3.14 18.77
N GLU A 116 -8.85 4.39 18.47
CA GLU A 116 -9.76 4.79 17.39
C GLU A 116 -9.08 4.58 16.04
N ILE A 117 -9.83 4.02 15.09
CA ILE A 117 -9.36 3.79 13.73
C ILE A 117 -9.34 5.13 12.99
N TYR A 118 -8.19 5.47 12.40
CA TYR A 118 -8.04 6.71 11.63
C TYR A 118 -7.57 6.48 10.19
N GLY A 119 -7.43 5.22 9.77
CA GLY A 119 -7.02 4.88 8.42
C GLY A 119 -6.51 3.46 8.27
N VAL A 120 -5.87 3.20 7.13
CA VAL A 120 -5.32 1.89 6.76
C VAL A 120 -3.90 2.10 6.20
N ILE A 121 -3.00 1.15 6.47
CA ILE A 121 -1.72 1.01 5.75
C ILE A 121 -1.81 -0.21 4.84
N GLY A 122 -1.47 -0.01 3.58
CA GLY A 122 -1.26 -1.07 2.62
C GLY A 122 0.23 -1.30 2.39
N VAL A 123 0.67 -2.56 2.51
CA VAL A 123 2.02 -2.99 2.11
C VAL A 123 1.87 -3.98 0.97
N GLY A 124 2.34 -3.58 -0.21
CA GLY A 124 2.29 -4.40 -1.41
C GLY A 124 3.60 -5.15 -1.65
N GLN A 125 3.51 -6.19 -2.45
CA GLN A 125 4.63 -6.88 -3.07
C GLN A 125 4.30 -7.13 -4.53
N ASP A 126 5.22 -6.78 -5.44
CA ASP A 126 5.12 -7.14 -6.84
C ASP A 126 5.45 -8.65 -6.99
N ILE A 127 4.47 -9.41 -7.47
CA ILE A 127 4.56 -10.85 -7.71
C ILE A 127 4.43 -11.18 -9.21
N THR A 128 4.58 -10.20 -10.09
CA THR A 128 4.39 -10.35 -11.55
C THR A 128 5.31 -11.43 -12.12
N GLU A 129 6.61 -11.35 -11.85
CA GLU A 129 7.60 -12.32 -12.35
C GLU A 129 7.36 -13.73 -11.78
N ARG A 130 6.95 -13.81 -10.51
CA ARG A 130 6.58 -15.09 -9.89
C ARG A 130 5.37 -15.73 -10.59
N LYS A 131 4.33 -14.95 -10.88
CA LYS A 131 3.13 -15.42 -11.58
C LYS A 131 3.44 -15.87 -13.00
N LYS A 132 4.30 -15.14 -13.73
CA LYS A 132 4.76 -15.54 -15.08
C LYS A 132 5.45 -16.91 -15.04
N ALA A 133 6.39 -17.10 -14.12
CA ALA A 133 7.10 -18.37 -13.96
C ALA A 133 6.16 -19.53 -13.58
N GLU A 134 5.16 -19.29 -12.72
CA GLU A 134 4.15 -20.30 -12.36
C GLU A 134 3.28 -20.73 -13.55
N VAL A 135 2.94 -19.80 -14.45
CA VAL A 135 2.18 -20.09 -15.67
C VAL A 135 3.01 -20.89 -16.67
N GLU A 136 4.26 -20.49 -16.91
CA GLU A 136 5.19 -21.20 -17.81
C GLU A 136 5.46 -22.64 -17.34
N LEU A 137 5.67 -22.86 -16.05
CA LEU A 137 5.84 -24.19 -15.49
C LEU A 137 4.59 -25.06 -15.67
N LYS A 138 3.39 -24.48 -15.50
CA LYS A 138 2.13 -25.20 -15.73
C LYS A 138 1.94 -25.56 -17.20
N SER A 139 2.26 -24.67 -18.14
CA SER A 139 2.11 -24.99 -19.56
C SER A 139 3.06 -26.11 -19.98
N VAL A 140 4.33 -26.08 -19.54
CA VAL A 140 5.29 -27.17 -19.82
C VAL A 140 4.83 -28.50 -19.21
N ALA A 141 4.28 -28.49 -18.00
CA ALA A 141 3.78 -29.71 -17.36
C ALA A 141 2.52 -30.29 -18.02
N LEU A 142 1.72 -29.48 -18.72
CA LEU A 142 0.53 -29.90 -19.47
C LEU A 142 0.87 -30.40 -20.89
N GLU A 143 2.06 -30.08 -21.41
CA GLU A 143 2.55 -30.52 -22.72
C GLU A 143 3.36 -31.83 -22.65
N LEU A 144 3.56 -32.40 -21.45
CA LEU A 144 4.18 -33.71 -21.18
C LEU A 144 3.12 -34.78 -20.88
#